data_AF-A0A1Z4V7E1-F1
#
_entry.id   AF-A0A1Z4V7E1-F1
#
_cell.length_a   1.000
_cell.length_b   1.000
_cell.length_c   1.000
_cell.angle_alpha   90.00
_cell.angle_beta   90.00
_cell.angle_gamma   90.00
#
_symmetry.space_group_name_H-M   'P 1'
#
loop_
_entity.id
_entity.type
_entity.pdbx_description
1 polymer ?
#
loop_
_entity_poly.entity_id
_entity_poly.type
_entity_poly.pdbx_seq_one_letter_code
_entity_poly.pdbx_strand_id
1 'polypeptide(L)'
;MENNIPIHIWHVFFDKAYGLCLDQAEQLIKEGLIEPTIQTFQAPGGATTKKAIYKFYYHYAYPLGISTEKPTLVPDYIEDKNGHILPYVKFVGGSLKIAQNALKILNNL
;
A
#
# COMPACT_ATOMS: atom_id res chain seq x y z
N MET A 1 1.04 17.14 10.94
CA MET A 1 0.97 16.32 12.17
C MET A 1 2.33 16.34 12.85
N GLU A 2 2.38 16.00 14.14
CA GLU A 2 3.51 16.14 15.06
C GLU A 2 4.48 14.93 15.01
N ASN A 3 4.67 14.32 13.84
CA ASN A 3 5.61 13.22 13.66
C ASN A 3 6.79 13.73 12.83
N ASN A 4 7.90 14.05 13.48
CA ASN A 4 9.13 14.53 12.85
C ASN A 4 9.89 13.42 12.08
N ILE A 5 9.21 12.32 11.75
CA ILE A 5 9.74 11.14 11.08
C ILE A 5 8.96 10.97 9.77
N PRO A 6 9.61 11.10 8.61
CA PRO A 6 8.97 10.88 7.32
C PRO A 6 8.43 9.44 7.21
N ILE A 7 7.12 9.32 6.95
CA ILE A 7 6.46 8.03 6.71
C ILE A 7 6.10 7.93 5.23
N HIS A 8 6.48 6.82 4.60
CA HIS A 8 6.18 6.54 3.20
C HIS A 8 5.40 5.23 3.05
N ILE A 9 4.36 5.27 2.23
CA ILE A 9 3.54 4.11 1.85
C ILE A 9 4.10 3.54 0.56
N TRP A 10 4.48 2.26 0.56
CA TRP A 10 5.02 1.58 -0.63
C TRP A 10 4.06 0.51 -1.13
N HIS A 11 3.87 0.47 -2.44
CA HIS A 11 3.18 -0.63 -3.10
C HIS A 11 4.13 -1.30 -4.10
N VAL A 12 4.43 -2.56 -3.82
CA VAL A 12 5.39 -3.38 -4.58
C VAL A 12 4.62 -4.35 -5.49
N PHE A 13 4.91 -4.27 -6.78
CA PHE A 13 4.50 -5.22 -7.81
C PHE A 13 5.61 -6.22 -8.10
N PHE A 14 5.33 -7.18 -8.97
CA PHE A 14 6.30 -8.21 -9.37
C PHE A 14 7.61 -7.63 -9.92
N ASP A 15 7.54 -6.56 -10.72
CA ASP A 15 8.69 -6.00 -11.45
C ASP A 15 9.04 -4.55 -11.08
N LYS A 16 8.21 -3.87 -10.29
CA LYS A 16 8.36 -2.45 -9.96
C LYS A 16 7.69 -2.10 -8.64
N ALA A 17 8.01 -0.93 -8.10
CA ALA A 17 7.35 -0.41 -6.92
C ALA A 17 7.08 1.10 -7.04
N TYR A 18 6.08 1.56 -6.30
CA TYR A 18 5.73 2.97 -6.17
C TYR A 18 5.70 3.38 -4.70
N GLY A 19 6.04 4.64 -4.43
CA GLY A 19 6.00 5.23 -3.09
C GLY A 19 5.13 6.47 -3.05
N LEU A 20 4.53 6.75 -1.89
CA LEU A 20 3.76 7.97 -1.61
C LEU A 20 4.08 8.44 -0.18
N CYS A 21 4.39 9.72 0.00
CA CYS A 21 4.57 10.29 1.33
C CYS A 21 3.21 10.34 2.05
N LEU A 22 3.17 9.98 3.34
CA LEU A 22 1.94 10.01 4.13
C LEU A 22 1.35 11.43 4.21
N ASP A 23 2.19 12.44 4.42
CA ASP A 23 1.73 13.85 4.45
C ASP A 23 1.10 14.26 3.11
N GLN A 24 1.66 13.79 2.00
CA GLN A 24 1.09 14.03 0.68
C GLN A 24 -0.25 13.28 0.51
N ALA A 25 -0.34 12.04 0.99
CA ALA A 25 -1.58 11.27 0.97
C ALA A 25 -2.70 11.99 1.76
N GLU A 26 -2.38 12.53 2.93
CA GLU A 26 -3.31 13.32 3.73
C GLU A 26 -3.72 14.62 3.04
N GLN A 27 -2.77 15.31 2.41
CA GLN A 27 -3.06 16.53 1.67
C GLN A 27 -4.01 16.26 0.49
N LEU A 28 -3.80 15.18 -0.27
CA LEU A 28 -4.68 14.78 -1.37
C LEU A 28 -6.11 14.50 -0.90
N ILE A 29 -6.28 13.90 0.29
CA ILE A 29 -7.60 13.70 0.90
C ILE A 29 -8.21 15.05 1.29
N LYS A 30 -7.44 15.92 1.95
CA LYS A 30 -7.90 17.23 2.43
C LYS A 30 -8.34 18.15 1.29
N GLU A 31 -7.65 18.08 0.15
CA GLU A 31 -7.97 18.85 -1.06
C GLU A 31 -9.13 18.28 -1.88
N GLY A 32 -9.68 17.12 -1.49
CA GLY A 32 -10.76 16.46 -2.23
C GLY A 32 -10.31 15.79 -3.53
N LEU A 33 -9.00 15.62 -3.72
CA LEU A 33 -8.42 14.94 -4.89
C LEU A 33 -8.52 13.41 -4.78
N ILE A 34 -8.64 12.88 -3.56
CA ILE A 34 -8.92 11.47 -3.27
C ILE A 34 -10.12 11.39 -2.33
N GLU A 35 -11.25 10.89 -2.85
CA GLU A 35 -12.48 10.73 -2.07
C GLU A 35 -12.57 9.34 -1.41
N PRO A 36 -13.23 9.24 -0.24
CA PRO A 36 -13.41 7.97 0.44
C PRO A 36 -14.46 7.10 -0.25
N THR A 37 -14.17 5.81 -0.40
CA THR A 37 -15.20 4.79 -0.60
C THR A 37 -15.66 4.25 0.75
N ILE A 38 -16.95 4.41 1.08
CA ILE A 38 -17.51 3.90 2.34
C ILE A 38 -18.06 2.49 2.14
N GLN A 39 -17.47 1.52 2.83
CA GLN A 39 -18.00 0.16 2.93
C GLN A 39 -18.76 0.00 4.25
N THR A 40 -20.01 -0.44 4.16
CA THR A 40 -20.87 -0.68 5.33
C THR A 40 -21.02 -2.18 5.54
N PHE A 41 -20.66 -2.65 6.74
CA PHE A 41 -20.80 -4.05 7.14
C PHE A 41 -21.92 -4.15 8.16
N GLN A 42 -22.89 -5.03 7.90
CA GLN A 42 -23.99 -5.31 8.82
C GLN A 42 -23.77 -6.66 9.49
N ALA A 43 -23.77 -6.67 10.81
CA ALA A 43 -23.81 -7.90 11.58
C ALA A 43 -25.26 -8.37 11.77
N PRO A 44 -25.52 -9.69 11.85
CA PRO A 44 -26.86 -10.24 12.09
C PRO A 44 -27.56 -9.67 13.33
N GLY A 45 -26.79 -9.21 14.34
CA GLY A 45 -27.29 -8.57 15.56
C GLY A 45 -27.56 -7.05 15.46
N GLY A 46 -27.59 -6.48 14.26
CA GLY A 46 -27.93 -5.06 14.03
C GLY A 46 -26.79 -4.05 14.17
N ALA A 47 -25.64 -4.45 14.74
CA ALA A 47 -24.45 -3.61 14.74
C ALA A 47 -23.97 -3.34 13.31
N THR A 48 -23.86 -2.07 12.93
CA THR A 48 -23.39 -1.64 11.62
C THR A 48 -22.04 -0.96 11.78
N THR A 49 -21.00 -1.47 11.11
CA THR A 49 -19.69 -0.81 11.06
C THR A 49 -19.45 -0.19 9.68
N LYS A 50 -18.77 0.95 9.66
CA LYS A 50 -18.38 1.65 8.43
C LYS A 50 -16.87 1.68 8.33
N LYS A 51 -16.34 1.34 7.16
CA LYS A 51 -14.92 1.45 6.82
C LYS A 51 -14.77 2.41 5.66
N ALA A 52 -14.01 3.49 5.87
CA ALA A 52 -13.59 4.36 4.77
C ALA A 52 -12.32 3.78 4.13
N ILE A 53 -12.31 3.70 2.80
CA ILE A 53 -11.17 3.23 2.02
C ILE A 53 -10.79 4.32 1.02
N TYR A 54 -9.56 4.80 1.11
CA TYR A 54 -8.98 5.77 0.18
C TYR A 54 -8.13 5.03 -0.85
N LYS A 55 -8.37 5.29 -2.14
CA LYS A 55 -7.66 4.65 -3.25
C LYS A 55 -6.80 5.68 -3.96
N PHE A 56 -5.49 5.65 -3.68
CA PHE A 56 -4.54 6.56 -4.30
C PHE A 56 -4.14 6.05 -5.69
N TYR A 57 -4.25 6.92 -6.69
CA TYR A 57 -3.79 6.62 -8.04
C TYR A 57 -2.28 6.76 -8.16
N TYR A 58 -1.64 5.87 -8.94
CA TYR A 58 -0.17 5.88 -9.09
C TYR A 58 0.38 7.15 -9.73
N HIS A 59 -0.43 8.00 -10.37
CA HIS A 59 0.05 9.30 -10.87
C HIS A 59 0.40 10.28 -9.74
N TYR A 60 -0.15 10.09 -8.53
CA TYR A 60 0.26 10.84 -7.35
C TYR A 60 1.49 10.23 -6.65
N ALA A 61 1.83 8.99 -6.96
CA ALA A 61 2.95 8.26 -6.38
C ALA A 61 4.21 8.44 -7.23
N TYR A 62 5.38 8.41 -6.61
CA TYR A 62 6.65 8.41 -7.32
C TYR A 62 7.10 6.97 -7.64
N PRO A 63 7.77 6.73 -8.77
CA PRO A 63 8.41 5.45 -9.04
C PRO A 63 9.48 5.19 -7.97
N LEU A 64 9.31 4.12 -7.19
CA LEU A 64 10.22 3.77 -6.10
C LEU A 64 11.41 2.98 -6.61
N GLY A 65 11.18 2.00 -7.48
CA GLY A 65 12.24 1.11 -7.95
C GLY A 65 11.75 0.05 -8.92
N ILE A 66 12.71 -0.70 -9.46
CA ILE A 66 12.50 -1.75 -10.46
C ILE A 66 13.19 -3.02 -9.95
N SER A 67 12.56 -4.18 -10.18
CA SER A 67 13.14 -5.47 -9.87
C SER A 67 14.44 -5.68 -10.65
N THR A 68 15.51 -6.09 -9.96
CA THR A 68 16.77 -6.51 -10.57
C THR A 68 16.91 -8.03 -10.63
N GLU A 69 16.07 -8.73 -9.88
CA GLU A 69 16.07 -10.18 -9.79
C GLU A 69 14.62 -10.64 -9.59
N LYS A 70 14.18 -11.58 -10.45
CA LYS A 70 12.82 -12.09 -10.43
C LYS A 70 12.56 -12.86 -9.14
N PRO A 71 11.52 -12.53 -8.38
CA PRO A 71 11.10 -13.36 -7.25
C PRO A 71 10.43 -14.63 -7.76
N THR A 72 10.43 -15.67 -6.94
CA THR A 72 9.62 -16.87 -7.17
C THR A 72 8.21 -16.62 -6.64
N LEU A 73 7.20 -17.07 -7.40
CA LEU A 73 5.80 -17.07 -6.98
C LEU A 73 5.49 -18.39 -6.31
N VAL A 74 5.18 -18.36 -5.01
CA VAL A 74 4.82 -19.56 -4.24
C VAL A 74 3.39 -19.46 -3.72
N PRO A 75 2.60 -20.53 -3.75
CA PRO A 75 1.29 -20.54 -3.10
C PRO A 75 1.48 -20.48 -1.57
N ASP A 76 0.60 -19.74 -0.91
CA ASP A 76 0.55 -19.63 0.54
C ASP A 76 -0.92 -19.44 0.96
N TYR A 77 -1.22 -19.51 2.26
CA TYR A 77 -2.59 -19.35 2.75
C TYR A 77 -2.65 -18.69 4.13
N ILE A 78 -3.77 -18.02 4.38
CA ILE A 78 -4.13 -17.53 5.71
C ILE A 78 -5.29 -18.39 6.20
N GLU A 79 -5.13 -19.02 7.36
CA GLU A 79 -6.22 -19.67 8.06
C GLU A 79 -6.81 -18.70 9.09
N ASP A 80 -8.10 -18.41 8.96
CA ASP A 80 -8.80 -17.56 9.93
C ASP A 80 -9.11 -18.33 11.23
N LYS A 81 -9.51 -17.60 12.27
CA LYS A 81 -9.85 -18.21 13.58
C LYS A 81 -11.05 -19.16 13.53
N ASN A 82 -11.83 -19.15 12.45
CA ASN A 82 -13.01 -19.98 12.24
C ASN A 82 -12.71 -21.17 11.31
N GLY A 83 -11.44 -21.39 10.93
CA GLY A 83 -11.00 -22.47 10.05
C GLY A 83 -11.18 -22.20 8.54
N HIS A 84 -11.55 -20.98 8.14
CA HIS A 84 -11.63 -20.59 6.74
C HIS A 84 -10.24 -20.33 6.15
N ILE A 85 -9.97 -20.93 4.99
CA ILE A 85 -8.68 -20.80 4.29
C ILE A 85 -8.81 -19.76 3.18
N LEU A 86 -7.98 -18.72 3.26
CA LEU A 86 -7.80 -17.72 2.20
C LEU A 86 -6.48 -17.97 1.47
N PRO A 87 -6.49 -18.61 0.28
CA PRO A 87 -5.28 -18.85 -0.50
C PRO A 87 -4.79 -17.55 -1.17
N TYR A 88 -3.47 -17.39 -1.27
CA TYR A 88 -2.84 -16.27 -1.96
C TYR A 88 -1.48 -16.69 -2.56
N VAL A 89 -0.87 -15.78 -3.34
CA VAL A 89 0.47 -15.98 -3.91
C VAL A 89 1.44 -15.05 -3.21
N LYS A 90 2.55 -15.59 -2.73
CA LYS A 90 3.62 -14.86 -2.07
C LYS A 90 4.85 -14.77 -2.98
N PHE A 91 5.53 -13.64 -2.92
CA PHE A 91 6.83 -13.45 -3.56
C PHE A 91 7.94 -13.91 -2.59
N VAL A 92 8.81 -14.81 -3.06
CA VAL A 92 9.95 -15.32 -2.28
C VAL A 92 11.25 -15.08 -3.05
N GLY A 93 12.25 -14.52 -2.36
CA GLY A 93 13.49 -14.07 -2.96
C GLY A 93 13.30 -12.83 -3.82
N GLY A 94 14.19 -12.65 -4.80
CA GLY A 94 14.19 -11.48 -5.67
C GLY A 94 14.80 -10.25 -4.99
N SER A 95 15.03 -9.24 -5.81
CA SER A 95 15.72 -8.01 -5.41
C SER A 95 15.11 -6.83 -6.16
N LEU A 96 15.00 -5.68 -5.48
CA LEU A 96 14.51 -4.43 -6.05
C LEU A 96 15.56 -3.33 -5.87
N LYS A 97 15.86 -2.62 -6.96
CA LYS A 97 16.74 -1.46 -6.93
C LYS A 97 15.91 -0.19 -6.83
N ILE A 98 16.12 0.54 -5.74
CA ILE A 98 15.52 1.86 -5.54
C ILE A 98 16.05 2.81 -6.62
N ALA A 99 15.14 3.56 -7.26
CA ALA A 99 15.48 4.55 -8.27
C ALA A 99 16.24 5.72 -7.64
N GLN A 100 17.21 6.30 -8.36
CA GLN A 100 17.98 7.44 -7.85
C GLN A 100 17.10 8.64 -7.48
N ASN A 101 16.03 8.89 -8.24
CA ASN A 101 15.08 9.95 -7.93
C ASN A 101 14.28 9.65 -6.64
N ALA A 102 14.01 8.37 -6.35
CA ALA A 102 13.35 7.99 -5.11
C ALA A 102 14.28 8.18 -3.90
N LEU A 103 15.58 7.91 -4.04
CA LEU A 103 16.55 8.17 -2.97
C LEU A 103 16.63 9.65 -2.58
N LYS A 104 16.50 10.56 -3.55
CA LYS A 104 16.40 12.00 -3.29
C LYS A 104 15.20 12.33 -2.38
N ILE A 105 14.02 11.83 -2.77
CA ILE A 105 12.78 11.99 -1.99
C ILE A 105 12.93 11.40 -0.58
N LEU A 106 13.45 10.17 -0.47
CA LEU A 106 13.56 9.45 0.80
C LEU A 106 14.60 10.05 1.76
N ASN A 107 15.67 10.64 1.22
CA ASN A 107 16.73 11.27 2.01
C ASN A 107 16.48 12.75 2.29
N ASN A 108 15.36 13.32 1.83
CA ASN A 108 15.12 14.77 1.80
C ASN A 108 16.24 15.56 1.11
N LEU A 109 16.82 15.00 0.04
CA LEU A 109 17.89 15.58 -0.79
C LEU A 109 17.37 16.13 -2.12
#